data_AF-A0A9E5ZB89-F1
#
_entry.id   AF-A0A9E5ZB89-F1
#
_cell.length_a   1.000
_cell.length_b   1.000
_cell.length_c   1.000
_cell.angle_alpha   90.00
_cell.angle_beta   90.00
_cell.angle_gamma   90.00
#
_symmetry.space_group_name_H-M   'P 1'
#
loop_
_entity.id
_entity.type
_entity.pdbx_description
1 polymer ?
#
loop_
_entity_poly.entity_id
_entity_poly.type
_entity_poly.pdbx_seq_one_letter_code
_entity_poly.pdbx_strand_id
1 'polypeptide(L)' 'MKLLGIIVAMSLCFAVNAQNPIGAWEAKQNDIRAIWILTESNLTIAYFKTDPATFLWTAGGDWSRIGIK' A
#
# COMPACT_ATOMS: atom_id res chain seq x y z
N MET A 1 32.64 -17.06 -10.03
CA MET A 1 31.65 -16.17 -10.70
C MET A 1 30.19 -16.57 -10.44
N LYS A 2 29.82 -17.87 -10.44
CA LYS A 2 28.42 -18.30 -10.19
C LYS A 2 27.90 -18.01 -8.78
N LEU A 3 28.74 -18.17 -7.74
CA LEU A 3 28.35 -17.96 -6.33
C LEU A 3 28.02 -16.48 -6.01
N LEU A 4 28.78 -15.55 -6.60
CA LEU A 4 28.59 -14.11 -6.41
C LEU A 4 27.23 -13.65 -6.95
N GLY A 5 26.81 -14.19 -8.11
CA GLY A 5 25.52 -13.89 -8.71
C GLY A 5 24.33 -14.35 -7.87
N ILE A 6 24.43 -15.52 -7.21
CA ILE A 6 23.37 -16.03 -6.34
C ILE A 6 23.24 -15.16 -5.08
N ILE A 7 24.35 -14.75 -4.47
CA ILE A 7 24.35 -13.85 -3.30
C ILE A 7 23.71 -12.51 -3.65
N VAL A 8 24.07 -11.92 -4.79
CA VAL A 8 23.47 -10.65 -5.25
C VAL A 8 21.96 -10.80 -5.50
N ALA A 9 21.52 -11.88 -6.16
CA ALA A 9 20.10 -12.14 -6.41
C ALA A 9 19.30 -12.35 -5.12
N MET A 10 19.84 -13.09 -4.14
CA MET A 10 19.20 -13.25 -2.83
C MET A 10 19.09 -11.92 -2.09
N SER A 11 20.15 -11.09 -2.12
CA SER A 11 20.18 -9.76 -1.49
C SER A 11 19.12 -8.81 -2.05
N LEU A 12 18.91 -8.83 -3.38
CA LEU A 12 17.84 -8.08 -4.06
C LEU A 12 16.45 -8.55 -3.63
N CYS A 13 16.25 -9.84 -3.39
CA CYS A 13 14.97 -10.39 -2.92
C CYS A 13 14.59 -9.88 -1.51
N PHE A 14 15.55 -9.66 -0.62
CA PHE A 14 15.27 -9.12 0.72
C PHE A 14 14.88 -7.64 0.69
N ALA A 15 15.43 -6.84 -0.22
CA ALA A 15 15.07 -5.44 -0.38
C ALA A 15 13.60 -5.24 -0.80
N VAL A 16 13.02 -6.20 -1.54
CA VAL A 16 11.60 -6.17 -1.96
C VAL A 16 10.64 -6.39 -0.76
N ASN A 17 11.11 -6.96 0.35
CA ASN A 17 10.29 -7.23 1.54
C ASN A 17 10.15 -6.02 2.51
N ALA A 18 10.76 -4.89 2.19
CA ALA A 18 10.67 -3.66 2.99
C ALA A 18 9.79 -2.60 2.30
N GLN A 19 8.62 -2.95 1.79
CA GLN A 19 7.65 -1.94 1.35
C GLN A 19 7.13 -1.19 2.59
N ASN A 20 7.48 0.09 2.72
CA ASN A 20 6.89 0.98 3.71
C ASN A 20 5.52 1.45 3.17
N PRO A 21 4.39 1.04 3.75
CA PRO A 21 3.08 1.36 3.21
C PRO A 21 2.62 2.79 3.58
N ILE A 22 3.38 3.52 4.40
CA ILE A 22 3.09 4.89 4.81
C ILE A 22 3.10 5.81 3.58
N GLY A 23 2.02 6.56 3.39
CA GLY A 23 1.85 7.45 2.25
C GLY A 23 0.40 7.59 1.82
N ALA A 24 0.20 8.24 0.68
CA ALA A 24 -1.09 8.35 0.01
C ALA A 24 -1.10 7.46 -1.25
N TRP A 25 -2.18 6.70 -1.41
CA TRP A 25 -2.36 5.75 -2.50
C TRP A 25 -3.72 5.97 -3.16
N GLU A 26 -3.78 5.77 -4.46
CA GLU A 26 -5.04 5.76 -5.21
C GLU A 26 -5.31 4.34 -5.72
N ALA A 27 -6.54 3.87 -5.55
CA ALA A 27 -7.03 2.63 -6.15
C ALA A 27 -8.22 2.95 -7.06
N LYS A 28 -8.35 2.18 -8.15
CA LYS A 28 -9.46 2.28 -9.09
C LYS A 28 -10.01 0.89 -9.41
N GLN A 29 -11.32 0.74 -9.30
CA GLN A 29 -12.05 -0.44 -9.77
C GLN A 29 -13.34 0.03 -10.46
N ASN A 30 -13.45 -0.24 -11.75
CA ASN A 30 -14.56 0.24 -12.59
C ASN A 30 -14.72 1.78 -12.50
N ASP A 31 -15.90 2.25 -12.08
CA ASP A 31 -16.29 3.64 -11.88
C ASP A 31 -16.00 4.16 -10.46
N ILE A 32 -15.52 3.29 -9.55
CA ILE A 32 -15.18 3.62 -8.17
C ILE A 32 -13.68 3.87 -8.05
N ARG A 33 -13.34 4.97 -7.39
CA ARG A 33 -11.99 5.31 -6.96
C ARG A 33 -11.91 5.33 -5.44
N ALA A 34 -10.72 5.10 -4.92
CA ALA A 34 -10.44 5.24 -3.51
C ALA A 34 -9.10 5.94 -3.29
N ILE A 35 -9.05 6.84 -2.31
CA ILE A 35 -7.80 7.43 -1.81
C ILE A 35 -7.55 6.86 -0.43
N TRP A 36 -6.37 6.29 -0.21
CA TRP A 36 -5.94 5.68 1.03
C TRP A 36 -4.80 6.50 1.60
N ILE A 37 -4.89 6.91 2.86
CA ILE A 37 -3.83 7.61 3.57
C ILE A 37 -3.41 6.72 4.74
N LEU A 38 -2.17 6.24 4.70
CA LEU A 38 -1.56 5.45 5.76
C LEU A 38 -0.49 6.29 6.45
N THR A 39 -0.63 6.47 7.76
CA THR A 39 0.40 7.03 8.64
C THR A 39 1.05 5.91 9.44
N GLU A 40 1.91 6.19 10.41
CA GLU A 40 2.50 5.15 11.26
C GLU A 40 1.48 4.39 12.12
N SER A 41 0.33 5.00 12.44
CA SER A 41 -0.64 4.44 13.38
C SER A 41 -2.05 4.38 12.82
N ASN A 42 -2.37 5.13 11.76
CA ASN A 42 -3.74 5.30 11.28
C ASN A 42 -3.86 5.06 9.78
N LEU A 43 -5.00 4.49 9.41
CA LEU A 43 -5.46 4.28 8.04
C LEU A 43 -6.74 5.10 7.85
N THR A 44 -6.82 5.86 6.77
CA THR A 44 -8.06 6.50 6.33
C THR A 44 -8.27 6.23 4.85
N ILE A 45 -9.52 5.91 4.48
CA ILE A 45 -9.91 5.58 3.11
C ILE A 45 -11.17 6.37 2.75
N ALA A 46 -11.18 7.00 1.59
CA ALA A 46 -12.36 7.63 1.00
C ALA A 46 -12.69 7.00 -0.35
N TYR A 47 -13.95 6.63 -0.57
CA TYR A 47 -14.45 6.06 -1.82
C TYR A 47 -15.35 7.05 -2.55
N PHE A 48 -15.17 7.18 -3.86
CA PHE A 48 -15.91 8.12 -4.70
C PHE A 48 -16.02 7.66 -6.15
N LYS A 49 -17.05 8.12 -6.86
CA LYS A 49 -17.13 8.08 -8.33
C LYS A 49 -16.65 9.40 -8.90
N THR A 50 -16.11 9.38 -10.11
CA THR A 50 -15.65 10.60 -10.80
C THR A 50 -16.61 11.11 -11.88
N ASP A 51 -17.54 10.28 -12.35
CA ASP A 51 -18.53 10.67 -13.36
C ASP A 51 -19.87 9.92 -13.16
N PRO A 52 -20.91 10.60 -12.63
CA PRO A 52 -20.82 11.91 -11.99
C PRO A 52 -19.93 11.84 -10.73
N ALA A 53 -19.34 12.97 -10.35
CA ALA A 53 -18.57 13.06 -9.11
C ALA A 53 -19.50 12.81 -7.91
N THR A 54 -19.30 11.72 -7.18
CA THR A 54 -20.18 11.32 -6.08
C THR A 54 -19.37 10.68 -4.97
N PHE A 55 -19.41 11.28 -3.77
CA PHE A 55 -18.88 10.66 -2.57
C PHE A 55 -19.72 9.44 -2.21
N LEU A 56 -19.07 8.32 -1.89
CA LEU A 56 -19.76 7.09 -1.52
C LEU A 56 -19.73 6.89 0.00
N TRP A 57 -18.53 6.73 0.58
CA TRP A 57 -18.33 6.51 2.02
C TRP A 57 -16.84 6.58 2.38
N THR A 58 -16.56 6.54 3.69
CA THR A 58 -15.20 6.52 4.26
C THR A 58 -15.05 5.41 5.28
N ALA A 59 -13.84 4.85 5.36
CA ALA A 59 -13.40 3.99 6.46
C ALA A 59 -12.11 4.52 7.06
N GLY A 60 -11.81 4.11 8.28
CA GLY A 60 -10.52 4.35 8.89
C GLY A 60 -10.42 3.71 10.26
N GLY A 61 -9.23 3.84 10.84
CA GLY A 61 -8.94 3.36 12.17
C GLY A 61 -7.44 3.12 12.36
N ASP A 62 -7.12 2.61 13.54
CA ASP A 62 -5.75 2.26 13.87
C ASP A 62 -5.29 1.05 13.05
N TRP A 63 -4.02 1.07 12.64
CA TRP A 63 -3.38 -0.09 12.04
C TRP A 63 -2.02 -0.34 12.68
N SER A 64 -1.52 -1.55 12.52
CA SER A 64 -0.16 -1.89 12.87
C SER A 64 0.41 -2.83 11.82
N ARG A 65 1.70 -2.67 11.53
CA ARG A 65 2.40 -3.61 10.67
C ARG A 65 2.57 -4.93 11.42
N ILE A 66 1.92 -5.97 10.94
CA ILE A 66 2.20 -7.34 11.42
C ILE A 66 3.54 -7.76 10.81
N GLY A 67 4.59 -7.68 11.60
CA GLY A 67 5.88 -8.30 11.27
C GLY A 67 5.83 -9.79 11.57
N ILE A 68 6.35 -10.63 10.65
CA ILE A 68 6.75 -12.00 10.99
C ILE A 68 7.91 -11.84 11.98
N LYS A 69 7.72 -12.31 13.23
CA LYS A 69 8.78 -12.36 14.23
C LYS A 69 9.83 -13.39 13.84
#